data_AF-A0A091EUU5-F1
#
_entry.id   AF-A0A091EUU5-F1
#
_cell.length_a   1.000
_cell.length_b   1.000
_cell.length_c   1.000
_cell.angle_alpha   90.00
_cell.angle_beta   90.00
_cell.angle_gamma   90.00
#
_symmetry.space_group_name_H-M   'P 1'
#
loop_
_entity.id
_entity.type
_entity.pdbx_description
1 polymer ?
#
loop_
_entity_poly.entity_id
_entity_poly.type
_entity_poly.pdbx_seq_one_letter_code
_entity_poly.pdbx_strand_id
1 'polypeptide(L)'
;VSSRMVPIVLEVTCSFVTWLCLYGCFCRWNRQRSCKWSCRLVTLLHGLIVTCLSGYVVFLDGPWPLTHAGSPNTPLQIHVLSLTLGYFIFDLGWCLYFQTEGDLMLLHHT
;
A
#
# COMPACT_ATOMS: atom_id res chain seq x y z
N VAL A 1 -24.23 -7.80 -0.06
CA VAL A 1 -22.85 -7.86 -0.61
C VAL A 1 -22.42 -6.52 -1.19
N SER A 2 -23.23 -5.89 -2.06
CA SER A 2 -22.88 -4.60 -2.72
C SER A 2 -22.52 -3.45 -1.77
N SER A 3 -23.22 -3.28 -0.64
CA SER A 3 -23.02 -2.13 0.28
C SER A 3 -21.72 -2.18 1.08
N ARG A 4 -21.07 -3.35 1.23
CA ARG A 4 -19.78 -3.48 1.94
C ARG A 4 -18.56 -3.28 1.03
N MET A 5 -18.75 -3.36 -0.29
CA MET A 5 -17.66 -3.16 -1.26
C MET A 5 -17.35 -1.67 -1.45
N VAL A 6 -18.38 -0.81 -1.42
CA VAL A 6 -18.24 0.65 -1.55
C VAL A 6 -17.24 1.26 -0.56
N PRO A 7 -17.30 0.99 0.77
CA PRO A 7 -16.35 1.56 1.70
C PRO A 7 -14.91 1.07 1.45
N ILE A 8 -14.72 -0.20 1.06
CA ILE A 8 -13.39 -0.74 0.76
C ILE A 8 -12.80 -0.07 -0.49
N VAL A 9 -13.58 0.08 -1.55
CA VAL A 9 -13.14 0.78 -2.78
C VAL A 9 -12.79 2.24 -2.47
N LEU A 10 -13.58 2.92 -1.64
CA LEU A 10 -13.30 4.28 -1.21
C LEU A 10 -12.01 4.37 -0.38
N GLU A 11 -11.79 3.41 0.52
CA GLU A 11 -10.61 3.39 1.38
C GLU A 11 -9.33 3.11 0.58
N VAL A 12 -9.40 2.18 -0.37
CA VAL A 12 -8.29 1.87 -1.31
C VAL A 12 -7.97 3.07 -2.20
N THR A 13 -9.01 3.74 -2.76
CA THR A 13 -8.81 4.93 -3.61
C THR A 13 -8.24 6.10 -2.80
N CYS A 14 -8.73 6.33 -1.59
CA CYS A 14 -8.20 7.35 -0.67
C CYS A 14 -6.74 7.05 -0.29
N SER A 15 -6.42 5.79 0.01
CA SER A 15 -5.05 5.35 0.28
C SER A 15 -4.14 5.60 -0.92
N PHE A 16 -4.55 5.21 -2.12
CA PHE A 16 -3.80 5.46 -3.36
C PHE A 16 -3.50 6.95 -3.55
N VAL A 17 -4.52 7.82 -3.42
CA VAL A 17 -4.35 9.28 -3.51
C VAL A 17 -3.39 9.79 -2.43
N THR A 18 -3.47 9.25 -1.22
CA THR A 18 -2.57 9.61 -0.12
C THR A 18 -1.13 9.30 -0.47
N TRP A 19 -0.84 8.08 -0.94
CA TRP A 19 0.51 7.68 -1.36
C TRP A 19 1.03 8.51 -2.54
N LEU A 20 0.17 8.83 -3.51
CA LEU A 20 0.52 9.68 -4.65
C LEU A 20 0.85 11.11 -4.21
N CYS A 21 0.07 11.70 -3.31
CA CYS A 21 0.34 13.01 -2.73
C CYS A 21 1.65 13.00 -1.94
N LEU A 22 1.90 11.95 -1.15
CA LEU A 22 3.12 11.78 -0.35
C LEU A 22 4.36 11.67 -1.25
N TYR A 23 4.26 10.92 -2.34
CA TYR A 23 5.26 10.87 -3.40
C TYR A 23 5.55 12.26 -3.99
N GLY A 24 4.50 13.00 -4.38
CA GLY A 24 4.63 14.37 -4.90
C GLY A 24 5.30 15.32 -3.91
N CYS A 25 4.96 15.23 -2.62
CA CYS A 25 5.59 15.98 -1.53
C CYS A 25 7.09 15.66 -1.42
N PHE A 26 7.47 14.37 -1.49
CA PHE A 26 8.88 13.98 -1.46
C PHE A 26 9.67 14.43 -2.67
N CYS A 27 9.08 14.42 -3.87
CA CYS A 27 9.71 15.00 -5.05
C CYS A 27 9.94 16.50 -4.92
N ARG A 28 8.98 17.22 -4.34
CA ARG A 28 9.12 18.67 -4.10
C ARG A 28 10.19 18.97 -3.05
N TRP A 29 10.17 18.24 -1.94
CA TRP A 29 11.14 18.41 -0.86
C TRP A 29 12.55 18.03 -1.31
N ASN A 30 12.69 16.90 -1.97
CA ASN A 30 13.97 16.36 -2.42
C ASN A 30 14.17 16.61 -3.92
N ARG A 31 13.95 17.84 -4.38
CA ARG A 31 14.05 18.21 -5.80
C ARG A 31 15.42 17.91 -6.43
N GLN A 32 16.45 17.80 -5.60
CA GLN A 32 17.82 17.45 -6.04
C GLN A 32 18.08 15.94 -6.15
N ARG A 33 17.14 15.09 -5.73
CA ARG A 33 17.26 13.63 -5.79
C ARG A 33 16.44 13.07 -6.95
N SER A 34 16.83 11.89 -7.45
CA SER A 34 16.12 11.21 -8.53
C SER A 34 14.72 10.78 -8.09
N CYS A 35 13.76 10.69 -9.02
CA CYS A 35 12.39 10.22 -8.76
C CYS A 35 12.36 8.83 -8.10
N LYS A 36 13.32 7.96 -8.44
CA LYS A 36 13.52 6.64 -7.80
C LYS A 36 13.77 6.74 -6.29
N TRP A 37 14.48 7.78 -5.84
CA TRP A 37 14.77 8.00 -4.43
C TRP A 37 13.50 8.36 -3.66
N SER A 38 12.68 9.26 -4.22
CA SER A 38 11.38 9.61 -3.63
C SER A 38 10.45 8.39 -3.54
N CYS A 39 10.40 7.56 -4.58
CA CYS A 39 9.61 6.32 -4.55
C CYS A 39 10.08 5.37 -3.44
N ARG A 40 11.39 5.14 -3.31
CA ARG A 40 11.96 4.31 -2.22
C ARG A 40 11.60 4.83 -0.83
N LEU A 41 11.53 6.15 -0.65
CA LEU A 41 11.11 6.74 0.62
C LEU A 41 9.63 6.45 0.92
N VAL A 42 8.76 6.51 -0.10
CA VAL A 42 7.35 6.12 0.03
C VAL A 42 7.23 4.64 0.39
N THR A 43 7.99 3.76 -0.28
CA THR A 43 8.05 2.32 0.02
C THR A 43 8.46 2.06 1.48
N LEU A 44 9.50 2.75 1.95
CA LEU A 44 9.98 2.62 3.33
C LEU A 44 8.90 3.04 4.34
N LEU A 45 8.20 4.14 4.08
CA LEU A 45 7.12 4.58 4.96
C LEU A 45 5.92 3.64 4.95
N HIS A 46 5.56 3.12 3.78
CA HIS A 46 4.54 2.08 3.66
C HIS A 46 4.92 0.86 4.52
N GLY A 47 6.13 0.34 4.35
CA GLY A 47 6.62 -0.80 5.12
C GLY A 47 6.61 -0.54 6.62
N LEU A 48 7.07 0.63 7.06
CA LEU A 48 7.06 1.01 8.48
C LEU A 48 5.63 1.09 9.04
N ILE A 49 4.74 1.84 8.38
CA ILE A 49 3.37 2.07 8.84
C ILE A 49 2.60 0.74 8.89
N VAL A 50 2.67 -0.08 7.84
CA VAL A 50 1.95 -1.35 7.78
C VAL A 50 2.51 -2.37 8.75
N THR A 51 3.83 -2.43 8.96
CA THR A 51 4.43 -3.32 9.96
C THR A 51 4.01 -2.92 11.37
N CYS A 52 4.08 -1.62 11.70
CA CYS A 52 3.65 -1.13 13.01
C CYS A 52 2.16 -1.37 13.27
N LEU A 53 1.28 -1.07 12.29
CA LEU A 53 -0.15 -1.30 12.41
C LEU A 53 -0.49 -2.79 12.49
N SER A 54 0.15 -3.64 11.68
CA SER A 54 -0.06 -5.09 11.75
C SER A 54 0.42 -5.67 13.07
N GLY A 55 1.56 -5.19 13.59
CA GLY A 55 2.03 -5.54 14.93
C GLY A 55 1.03 -5.13 16.01
N TYR A 56 0.51 -3.89 15.94
CA TYR A 56 -0.52 -3.41 16.86
C TYR A 56 -1.77 -4.30 16.83
N VAL A 57 -2.25 -4.65 15.63
CA VAL A 57 -3.38 -5.58 15.45
C VAL A 57 -3.07 -6.93 16.10
N VAL A 58 -1.90 -7.51 15.86
CA VAL A 58 -1.60 -8.87 16.35
C VAL A 58 -1.38 -8.91 17.86
N PHE A 59 -0.73 -7.89 18.44
CA PHE A 59 -0.29 -7.93 19.83
C PHE A 59 -1.26 -7.28 20.82
N LEU A 60 -2.08 -6.33 20.39
CA LEU A 60 -2.89 -5.52 21.31
C LEU A 60 -4.41 -5.61 21.05
N ASP A 61 -4.84 -5.50 19.80
CA ASP A 61 -6.26 -5.23 19.50
C ASP A 61 -7.00 -6.37 18.79
N GLY A 62 -6.29 -7.21 18.06
CA GLY A 62 -6.83 -8.23 17.19
C GLY A 62 -6.93 -9.63 17.83
N PRO A 63 -7.80 -10.49 17.30
CA PRO A 63 -7.87 -11.88 17.73
C PRO A 63 -6.54 -12.59 17.42
N TRP A 64 -6.10 -13.45 18.35
CA TRP A 64 -4.80 -14.09 18.23
C TRP A 64 -4.71 -14.91 16.92
N PRO A 65 -3.70 -14.66 16.07
CA PRO A 65 -3.70 -15.15 14.69
C PRO A 65 -3.68 -16.69 14.59
N LEU A 66 -3.12 -17.37 15.60
CA LEU A 66 -3.02 -18.83 15.63
C LEU A 66 -4.29 -19.53 16.13
N THR A 67 -5.18 -18.84 16.84
CA THR A 67 -6.41 -19.45 17.39
C THR A 67 -7.66 -19.04 16.62
N HIS A 68 -7.61 -17.95 15.85
CA HIS A 68 -8.76 -17.41 15.10
C HIS A 68 -8.49 -17.32 13.59
N ALA A 69 -7.70 -18.25 13.06
CA ALA A 69 -7.43 -18.34 11.63
C ALA A 69 -8.72 -18.58 10.84
N GLY A 70 -8.97 -17.74 9.83
CA GLY A 70 -10.17 -17.82 8.98
C GLY A 70 -11.41 -17.08 9.51
N SER A 71 -11.29 -16.36 10.63
CA SER A 71 -12.35 -15.43 11.05
C SER A 71 -12.44 -14.20 10.12
N PRO A 72 -13.60 -13.53 10.03
CA PRO A 72 -13.74 -12.30 9.24
C PRO A 72 -12.75 -11.23 9.72
N ASN A 73 -12.15 -10.51 8.77
CA ASN A 73 -11.22 -9.44 9.08
C ASN A 73 -11.88 -8.36 9.97
N THR A 74 -11.14 -7.89 10.98
CA THR A 74 -11.55 -6.74 11.78
C THR A 74 -11.53 -5.46 10.92
N PRO A 75 -12.26 -4.39 11.30
CA PRO A 75 -12.19 -3.11 10.59
C PRO A 75 -10.76 -2.58 10.45
N LEU A 76 -9.93 -2.76 11.49
CA LEU A 76 -8.53 -2.35 11.47
C LEU A 76 -7.69 -3.19 10.49
N GLN A 77 -7.93 -4.50 10.41
CA GLN A 77 -7.28 -5.37 9.42
C GLN A 77 -7.69 -5.00 7.98
N ILE A 78 -8.96 -4.67 7.77
CA ILE A 78 -9.45 -4.17 6.48
C ILE A 78 -8.77 -2.83 6.14
N HIS A 79 -8.62 -1.92 7.09
CA HIS A 79 -7.92 -0.66 6.88
C HIS A 79 -6.46 -0.86 6.47
N VAL A 80 -5.73 -1.74 7.18
CA VAL A 80 -4.33 -2.09 6.85
C VAL A 80 -4.22 -2.74 5.48
N LEU A 81 -5.18 -3.62 5.13
CA LEU A 81 -5.28 -4.22 3.81
C LEU A 81 -5.51 -3.14 2.73
N SER A 82 -6.45 -2.23 2.93
CA SER A 82 -6.76 -1.14 2.01
C SER A 82 -5.56 -0.19 1.83
N LEU A 83 -4.83 0.12 2.91
CA LEU A 83 -3.60 0.92 2.88
C LEU A 83 -2.50 0.25 2.02
N THR A 84 -2.39 -1.07 2.15
CA THR A 84 -1.41 -1.87 1.41
C THR A 84 -1.78 -2.02 -0.04
N LEU A 85 -3.06 -2.28 -0.34
CA LEU A 85 -3.55 -2.38 -1.70
C LEU A 85 -3.45 -1.04 -2.45
N GLY A 86 -3.77 0.07 -1.78
CA GLY A 86 -3.59 1.42 -2.35
C GLY A 86 -2.12 1.73 -2.66
N TYR A 87 -1.19 1.36 -1.76
CA TYR A 87 0.25 1.46 -2.02
C TYR A 87 0.68 0.59 -3.20
N PHE A 88 0.22 -0.66 -3.27
CA PHE A 88 0.56 -1.58 -4.35
C PHE A 88 0.16 -1.05 -5.73
N ILE A 89 -1.05 -0.47 -5.84
CA ILE A 89 -1.52 0.16 -7.09
C ILE A 89 -0.62 1.36 -7.47
N PHE A 90 -0.23 2.16 -6.48
CA PHE A 90 0.72 3.26 -6.67
C PHE A 90 2.09 2.77 -7.17
N ASP A 91 2.67 1.77 -6.52
CA ASP A 91 3.98 1.22 -6.84
C ASP A 91 4.01 0.55 -8.22
N LEU A 92 2.96 -0.20 -8.56
CA LEU A 92 2.78 -0.80 -9.87
C LEU A 92 2.65 0.28 -10.97
N GLY A 93 1.79 1.28 -10.77
CA GLY A 93 1.62 2.37 -11.72
C GLY A 93 2.91 3.18 -11.92
N TRP A 94 3.67 3.38 -10.84
CA TRP A 94 4.97 4.03 -10.86
C TRP A 94 5.98 3.24 -11.71
N CYS A 95 6.09 1.93 -11.47
CA CYS A 95 6.97 1.04 -12.22
C CYS A 95 6.62 0.99 -13.72
N LEU A 96 5.33 0.95 -14.07
CA LEU A 96 4.87 0.98 -15.45
C LEU A 96 5.18 2.32 -16.13
N TYR A 97 4.99 3.45 -15.44
CA TYR A 97 5.24 4.76 -16.02
C TYR A 97 6.74 5.02 -16.24
N PHE A 98 7.60 4.67 -15.28
CA PHE A 98 9.05 4.91 -15.36
C PHE A 98 9.82 3.77 -16.02
N GLN A 99 9.12 2.71 -16.45
CA GLN A 99 9.68 1.49 -17.07
C GLN A 99 10.97 1.03 -16.38
N THR A 100 10.96 0.98 -15.04
CA THR A 100 12.17 0.67 -14.27
C THR A 100 12.54 -0.81 -14.32
N GLU A 101 11.60 -1.66 -14.72
CA GLU A 101 11.76 -3.08 -14.99
C GLU A 101 11.73 -3.30 -16.52
N GLY A 102 12.63 -4.14 -17.06
CA GLY A 102 12.75 -4.35 -18.50
C GLY A 102 11.57 -5.12 -19.10
N ASP A 103 11.37 -4.98 -20.43
CA ASP A 103 10.30 -5.62 -21.21
C ASP A 103 10.13 -7.13 -20.96
N LEU A 104 11.19 -7.80 -20.48
CA LEU A 104 11.21 -9.22 -20.10
C LEU A 104 10.25 -9.58 -18.95
N MET A 105 9.97 -8.68 -18.01
CA MET A 105 9.00 -8.95 -16.92
C MET A 105 7.54 -8.79 -17.40
N LEU A 106 7.30 -7.96 -18.41
CA LEU A 106 6.00 -7.77 -19.07
C LEU A 106 5.66 -8.93 -20.03
N LEU A 107 6.68 -9.52 -20.68
CA LEU A 107 6.53 -10.66 -21.59
C LEU A 107 6.37 -12.03 -20.89
N HIS A 108 6.65 -12.16 -19.60
CA HIS A 108 6.47 -13.44 -18.89
C HIS A 108 4.99 -13.87 -18.72
N HIS A 109 4.05 -12.97 -19.06
CA HIS A 109 2.61 -13.24 -19.03
C HIS A 109 1.96 -13.35 -20.43
N THR A 110 2.76 -13.46 -21.50
CA THR A 110 2.27 -13.87 -22.84
C THR A 110 2.46 -15.36 -23.04
#